data_AF-A0A5J4TAI2-F1
#
_entry.id   AF-A0A5J4TAI2-F1
#
_cell.length_a   1.000
_cell.length_b   1.000
_cell.length_c   1.000
_cell.angle_alpha   90.00
_cell.angle_beta   90.00
_cell.angle_gamma   90.00
#
_symmetry.space_group_name_H-M   'P 1'
#
loop_
_entity.id
_entity.type
_entity.pdbx_description
1 polymer ?
#
loop_
_entity_poly.entity_id
_entity_poly.type
_entity_poly.pdbx_seq_one_letter_code
_entity_poly.pdbx_strand_id
1 'polypeptide(L)'
;MSQPAKKEEEIGPPLKICIQNFYSFKPTKINTTANATINDIKKLSLEGINDTKYTLLKGNKKLNDMESAESQGIKNGDVLTLVENQFITHHVAQLEHDFHQHQQELAKQIKDDSEDIFQMTNPNEPCLPSGIDQLIESGKEIDFDFSKEQYQSLNAHEKIKAAFQEMCKVGNEYIQSKPIPKLQSQR
;
A
#
# COMPACT_ATOMS: atom_id res chain seq x y z
N MET A 1 -58.82 -8.96 -47.51
CA MET A 1 -57.60 -9.28 -46.74
C MET A 1 -56.76 -8.02 -46.66
N SER A 2 -56.80 -7.32 -45.52
CA SER A 2 -56.06 -6.07 -45.33
C SER A 2 -54.59 -6.39 -45.10
N GLN A 3 -53.72 -5.81 -45.91
CA GLN A 3 -52.28 -5.80 -45.66
C GLN A 3 -51.99 -5.12 -44.32
N PRO A 4 -51.08 -5.64 -43.49
CA PRO A 4 -50.65 -4.93 -42.31
C PRO A 4 -49.88 -3.69 -42.76
N ALA A 5 -50.35 -2.51 -42.33
CA ALA A 5 -49.65 -1.25 -42.49
C ALA A 5 -48.22 -1.40 -41.97
N LYS A 6 -47.23 -1.08 -42.81
CA LYS A 6 -45.85 -0.87 -42.37
C LYS A 6 -45.90 0.23 -41.31
N LYS A 7 -45.51 -0.10 -40.07
CA LYS A 7 -45.27 0.90 -39.03
C LYS A 7 -44.21 1.85 -39.59
N GLU A 8 -44.59 3.10 -39.82
CA GLU A 8 -43.63 4.18 -40.05
C GLU A 8 -42.72 4.22 -38.81
N GLU A 9 -41.41 4.06 -39.01
CA GLU A 9 -40.43 4.34 -37.95
C GLU A 9 -40.60 5.80 -37.56
N GLU A 10 -41.11 6.05 -36.34
CA GLU A 10 -41.14 7.38 -35.75
C GLU A 10 -39.70 7.91 -35.69
N ILE A 11 -39.39 8.83 -36.60
CA ILE A 11 -38.13 9.56 -36.62
C ILE A 11 -38.12 10.43 -35.36
N GLY A 12 -37.41 9.97 -34.33
CA GLY A 12 -37.29 10.69 -33.07
C GLY A 12 -36.68 12.08 -33.24
N PRO A 13 -36.77 12.95 -32.21
CA PRO A 13 -36.25 14.31 -32.29
C PRO A 13 -34.74 14.31 -32.61
N PRO A 14 -34.25 15.33 -33.35
CA PRO A 14 -32.86 15.42 -33.73
C PRO A 14 -31.95 15.56 -32.50
N LEU A 15 -30.87 14.81 -32.51
CA LEU A 15 -29.89 14.71 -31.43
C LEU A 15 -28.48 15.01 -31.97
N LYS A 16 -27.81 15.99 -31.38
CA LYS A 16 -26.44 16.39 -31.67
C LYS A 16 -25.56 16.10 -30.47
N ILE A 17 -24.58 15.24 -30.64
CA ILE A 17 -23.67 14.79 -29.57
C ILE A 17 -22.23 14.83 -30.04
N CYS A 18 -21.30 14.80 -29.09
CA CYS A 18 -19.88 14.66 -29.36
C CYS A 18 -19.38 13.34 -28.82
N ILE A 19 -18.56 12.63 -29.59
CA ILE A 19 -17.89 11.41 -29.14
C ILE A 19 -16.41 11.67 -29.04
N GLN A 20 -15.87 11.47 -27.85
CA GLN A 20 -14.45 11.52 -27.57
C GLN A 20 -13.89 10.10 -27.57
N ASN A 21 -12.80 9.90 -28.31
CA ASN A 21 -12.04 8.66 -28.31
C ASN A 21 -10.64 8.96 -27.78
N PHE A 22 -10.07 8.06 -26.98
CA PHE A 22 -8.70 8.17 -26.46
C PHE A 22 -7.64 8.33 -27.55
N TYR A 23 -7.87 7.75 -28.74
CA TYR A 23 -6.92 7.83 -29.85
C TYR A 23 -7.05 9.11 -30.70
N SER A 24 -8.09 9.92 -30.49
CA SER A 24 -8.34 11.13 -31.28
C SER A 24 -8.35 12.38 -30.41
N PHE A 25 -7.46 13.33 -30.70
CA PHE A 25 -7.42 14.63 -30.02
C PHE A 25 -8.63 15.53 -30.32
N LYS A 26 -9.42 15.22 -31.36
CA LYS A 26 -10.61 15.98 -31.73
C LYS A 26 -11.87 15.12 -31.56
N PRO A 27 -12.86 15.56 -30.76
CA PRO A 27 -14.14 14.87 -30.65
C PRO A 27 -14.87 14.82 -31.99
N THR A 28 -15.47 13.67 -32.29
CA THR A 28 -16.33 13.48 -33.46
C THR A 28 -17.72 14.02 -33.16
N LYS A 29 -18.20 14.96 -33.97
CA LYS A 29 -19.58 15.46 -33.86
C LYS A 29 -20.52 14.54 -34.62
N ILE A 30 -21.53 14.03 -33.95
CA ILE A 30 -22.54 13.14 -34.53
C ILE A 30 -23.90 13.81 -34.51
N ASN A 31 -24.57 13.77 -35.65
CA ASN A 31 -25.98 14.15 -35.79
C ASN A 31 -26.78 12.85 -35.98
N THR A 32 -27.72 12.59 -35.08
CA THR A 32 -28.56 11.39 -35.05
C THR A 32 -29.96 11.76 -34.53
N THR A 33 -30.77 10.79 -34.13
CA THR A 33 -32.07 11.00 -33.48
C THR A 33 -32.07 10.42 -32.06
N ALA A 34 -32.98 10.88 -31.21
CA ALA A 34 -33.12 10.37 -29.84
C ALA A 34 -33.58 8.90 -29.79
N ASN A 35 -34.25 8.42 -30.86
CA ASN A 35 -34.67 7.04 -31.02
C ASN A 35 -33.56 6.10 -31.53
N ALA A 36 -32.45 6.66 -32.03
CA ALA A 36 -31.32 5.86 -32.50
C ALA A 36 -30.77 5.00 -31.37
N THR A 37 -30.43 3.74 -31.69
CA THR A 37 -29.81 2.86 -30.70
C THR A 37 -28.38 3.31 -30.42
N ILE A 38 -27.87 2.96 -29.24
CA ILE A 38 -26.46 3.21 -28.92
C ILE A 38 -25.54 2.51 -29.93
N ASN A 39 -25.93 1.35 -30.46
CA ASN A 39 -25.14 0.68 -31.49
C ASN A 39 -25.06 1.47 -32.79
N ASP A 40 -26.16 2.10 -33.21
CA ASP A 40 -26.17 2.95 -34.41
C ASP A 40 -25.27 4.18 -34.21
N ILE A 41 -25.30 4.77 -33.02
CA ILE A 41 -24.42 5.89 -32.64
C ILE A 41 -22.94 5.48 -32.73
N LYS A 42 -22.58 4.27 -32.27
CA LYS A 42 -21.20 3.75 -32.38
C LYS A 42 -20.78 3.62 -33.84
N LYS A 43 -21.64 3.08 -34.71
CA LYS A 43 -21.34 2.94 -36.15
C LYS A 43 -21.11 4.29 -36.85
N LEU A 44 -21.83 5.33 -36.43
CA LEU A 44 -21.64 6.70 -36.94
C LEU A 44 -20.33 7.35 -36.45
N SER A 45 -19.74 6.84 -35.37
CA SER A 45 -18.60 7.47 -34.70
C SER A 45 -17.25 7.15 -35.32
N LEU A 46 -17.13 5.97 -35.93
CA LEU A 46 -15.88 5.45 -36.51
C LEU A 46 -16.19 4.62 -37.76
N GLU A 47 -15.73 5.09 -38.92
CA GLU A 47 -15.82 4.32 -40.15
C GLU A 47 -14.90 3.09 -40.09
N GLY A 48 -15.43 1.92 -40.47
CA GLY A 48 -14.63 0.70 -40.66
C GLY A 48 -14.28 -0.10 -39.39
N ILE A 49 -14.90 0.20 -38.24
CA ILE A 49 -14.63 -0.49 -36.98
C ILE A 49 -15.76 -1.46 -36.62
N ASN A 50 -15.37 -2.59 -36.03
CA ASN A 50 -16.29 -3.56 -35.43
C ASN A 50 -16.85 -2.96 -34.12
N ASP A 51 -18.12 -2.57 -34.14
CA ASP A 51 -18.90 -1.99 -33.05
C ASP A 51 -18.87 -2.82 -31.75
N THR A 52 -18.69 -4.14 -31.86
CA THR A 52 -18.58 -5.07 -30.71
C THR A 52 -17.29 -4.90 -29.91
N LYS A 53 -16.24 -4.30 -30.49
CA LYS A 53 -14.96 -4.07 -29.80
C LYS A 53 -14.97 -2.82 -28.92
N TYR A 54 -16.02 -2.00 -29.00
CA TYR A 54 -16.06 -0.71 -28.34
C TYR A 54 -17.28 -0.58 -27.45
N THR A 55 -17.08 0.10 -26.33
CA THR A 55 -18.12 0.46 -25.38
C THR A 55 -18.25 1.99 -25.37
N LEU A 56 -19.50 2.47 -25.41
CA LEU A 56 -19.82 3.88 -25.25
C LEU A 56 -20.21 4.17 -23.80
N LEU A 57 -19.63 5.24 -23.25
CA LEU A 57 -19.82 5.67 -21.87
C LEU A 57 -20.42 7.08 -21.85
N LYS A 58 -21.33 7.32 -20.89
CA LYS A 58 -21.74 8.67 -20.49
C LYS A 58 -21.20 8.94 -19.09
N GLY A 59 -20.15 9.75 -18.98
CA GLY A 59 -19.35 9.83 -17.75
C GLY A 59 -18.81 8.44 -17.39
N ASN A 60 -19.20 7.92 -16.23
CA ASN A 60 -18.78 6.59 -15.76
C ASN A 60 -19.80 5.47 -16.06
N LYS A 61 -20.94 5.79 -16.69
CA LYS A 61 -22.00 4.82 -16.96
C LYS A 61 -21.80 4.17 -18.33
N LYS A 62 -21.74 2.83 -18.36
CA LYS A 62 -21.83 2.04 -19.60
C LYS A 62 -23.23 2.13 -20.19
N LEU A 63 -23.31 2.45 -21.48
CA LEU A 63 -24.54 2.51 -22.23
C LEU A 63 -24.90 1.13 -22.81
N ASN A 64 -26.18 0.82 -22.91
CA ASN A 64 -26.67 -0.43 -23.47
C ASN A 64 -26.87 -0.30 -24.99
N ASP A 65 -26.21 -1.15 -25.76
CA ASP A 65 -26.20 -1.13 -27.23
C ASP A 65 -27.60 -1.27 -27.87
N MET A 66 -28.52 -1.97 -27.19
CA MET A 66 -29.87 -2.25 -27.68
C MET A 66 -30.90 -1.17 -27.36
N GLU A 67 -30.54 -0.23 -26.48
CA GLU A 67 -31.44 0.81 -26.02
C GLU A 67 -31.29 2.11 -26.82
N SER A 68 -32.33 2.94 -26.80
CA SER A 68 -32.29 4.23 -27.49
C SER A 68 -31.46 5.25 -26.73
N ALA A 69 -30.98 6.26 -27.44
CA ALA A 69 -30.30 7.39 -26.82
C ALA A 69 -31.16 8.08 -25.76
N GLU A 70 -32.47 8.23 -26.03
CA GLU A 70 -33.42 8.82 -25.09
C GLU A 70 -33.58 7.99 -23.81
N SER A 71 -33.75 6.66 -23.92
CA SER A 71 -33.94 5.81 -22.73
C SER A 71 -32.68 5.75 -21.86
N GLN A 72 -31.51 5.93 -22.48
CA GLN A 72 -30.24 6.06 -21.80
C GLN A 72 -29.97 7.49 -21.28
N GLY A 73 -30.90 8.42 -21.49
CA GLY A 73 -30.86 9.78 -20.96
C GLY A 73 -29.87 10.70 -21.68
N ILE A 74 -29.57 10.42 -22.96
CA ILE A 74 -28.68 11.22 -23.80
C ILE A 74 -29.42 12.46 -24.30
N LYS A 75 -28.77 13.62 -24.20
CA LYS A 75 -29.33 14.92 -24.56
C LYS A 75 -28.44 15.65 -25.56
N ASN A 76 -29.02 16.66 -26.21
CA ASN A 76 -28.29 17.56 -27.10
C ASN A 76 -27.10 18.20 -26.37
N GLY A 77 -25.92 18.14 -27.00
CA GLY A 77 -24.67 18.66 -26.45
C GLY A 77 -23.92 17.70 -25.54
N ASP A 78 -24.45 16.50 -25.26
CA ASP A 78 -23.72 15.51 -24.46
C ASP A 78 -22.41 15.10 -25.14
N VAL A 79 -21.40 14.88 -24.29
CA VAL A 79 -20.11 14.31 -24.67
C VAL A 79 -20.06 12.87 -24.16
N LEU A 80 -19.88 11.93 -25.07
CA LEU A 80 -19.78 10.50 -24.78
C LEU A 80 -18.35 10.04 -25.00
N THR A 81 -17.90 9.07 -24.21
CA THR A 81 -16.55 8.50 -24.33
C THR A 81 -16.65 7.13 -24.98
N LEU A 82 -15.93 6.95 -26.09
CA LEU A 82 -15.82 5.66 -26.76
C LEU A 82 -14.50 5.01 -26.36
N VAL A 83 -14.59 3.79 -25.83
CA VAL A 83 -13.44 3.06 -25.28
C VAL A 83 -13.38 1.66 -25.88
N GLU A 84 -12.18 1.22 -26.23
CA GLU A 84 -11.95 -0.14 -26.70
C GLU A 84 -12.00 -1.13 -25.53
N ASN A 85 -12.72 -2.24 -25.70
CA ASN A 85 -12.90 -3.24 -24.65
C ASN A 85 -11.56 -3.86 -24.22
N GLN A 86 -10.63 -4.07 -25.15
CA GLN A 86 -9.30 -4.60 -24.85
C GLN A 86 -8.48 -3.63 -23.98
N PHE A 87 -8.61 -2.32 -24.21
CA PHE A 87 -7.96 -1.30 -23.39
C PHE A 87 -8.46 -1.38 -21.94
N ILE A 88 -9.78 -1.52 -21.75
CA ILE A 88 -10.38 -1.71 -20.43
C ILE A 88 -9.83 -2.97 -19.76
N THR A 89 -9.86 -4.12 -20.46
CA THR A 89 -9.36 -5.39 -19.92
C THR A 89 -7.89 -5.32 -19.53
N HIS A 90 -7.05 -4.71 -20.38
CA HIS A 90 -5.62 -4.58 -20.11
C HIS A 90 -5.34 -3.68 -18.89
N HIS A 91 -6.01 -2.53 -18.79
CA HIS A 91 -5.87 -1.65 -17.63
C HIS A 91 -6.35 -2.30 -16.34
N VAL A 92 -7.46 -3.04 -16.38
CA VAL A 92 -7.96 -3.77 -15.20
C VAL A 92 -6.94 -4.84 -14.78
N ALA A 93 -6.44 -5.64 -15.71
CA ALA A 93 -5.43 -6.66 -15.40
C ALA A 93 -4.13 -6.07 -14.83
N GLN A 94 -3.72 -4.90 -15.35
CA GLN A 94 -2.56 -4.19 -14.81
C GLN A 94 -2.81 -3.69 -13.39
N LEU A 95 -3.97 -3.07 -13.13
CA LEU A 95 -4.35 -2.62 -11.79
C LEU A 95 -4.42 -3.80 -10.79
N GLU A 96 -4.95 -4.94 -11.23
CA GLU A 96 -4.96 -6.16 -10.44
C GLU A 96 -3.55 -6.65 -10.15
N HIS A 97 -2.67 -6.69 -11.16
CA HIS A 97 -1.27 -7.05 -10.97
C HIS A 97 -0.57 -6.14 -9.94
N ASP A 98 -0.71 -4.83 -10.10
CA ASP A 98 -0.10 -3.83 -9.23
C ASP A 98 -0.63 -3.94 -7.80
N PHE A 99 -1.93 -4.19 -7.64
CA PHE A 99 -2.53 -4.44 -6.34
C PHE A 99 -1.96 -5.70 -5.67
N HIS A 100 -1.85 -6.81 -6.40
CA HIS A 100 -1.26 -8.04 -5.87
C HIS A 100 0.21 -7.87 -5.50
N GLN A 101 0.98 -7.15 -6.33
CA GLN A 101 2.37 -6.85 -6.05
C GLN A 101 2.51 -6.01 -4.78
N HIS A 102 1.68 -4.98 -4.61
CA HIS A 102 1.67 -4.15 -3.41
C HIS A 102 1.31 -4.96 -2.15
N GLN A 103 0.31 -5.85 -2.22
CA GLN A 103 -0.03 -6.73 -1.10
C GLN A 103 1.11 -7.69 -0.74
N GLN A 104 1.82 -8.23 -1.74
CA GLN A 104 2.98 -9.07 -1.49
C GLN A 104 4.13 -8.29 -0.83
N GLU A 105 4.36 -7.05 -1.24
CA GLU A 105 5.39 -6.20 -0.65
C GLU A 105 5.09 -5.88 0.82
N LEU A 106 3.83 -5.53 1.15
CA LEU A 106 3.41 -5.35 2.54
C LEU A 106 3.61 -6.63 3.36
N ALA A 107 3.27 -7.80 2.80
CA ALA A 107 3.46 -9.07 3.47
C ALA A 107 4.94 -9.41 3.72
N LYS A 108 5.85 -9.02 2.81
CA LYS A 108 7.30 -9.15 3.01
C LYS A 108 7.79 -8.25 4.15
N GLN A 109 7.34 -7.00 4.21
CA GLN A 109 7.72 -6.08 5.29
C GLN A 109 7.31 -6.63 6.66
N ILE A 110 6.10 -7.19 6.79
CA ILE A 110 5.64 -7.84 8.02
C ILE A 110 6.49 -9.08 8.39
N LYS A 111 7.04 -9.77 7.40
CA LYS A 111 7.85 -10.97 7.59
C LYS A 111 9.33 -10.67 7.88
N ASP A 112 9.85 -9.56 7.37
CA ASP A 112 11.19 -9.07 7.73
C ASP A 112 11.20 -8.38 9.10
N ASP A 113 10.06 -7.84 9.55
CA ASP A 113 9.84 -7.45 10.96
C ASP A 113 9.59 -8.67 11.89
N SER A 114 9.62 -9.90 11.34
CA SER A 114 9.65 -11.14 12.12
C SER A 114 11.08 -11.65 12.39
N GLU A 115 12.10 -10.80 12.25
CA GLU A 115 13.18 -10.79 13.25
C GLU A 115 12.50 -10.57 14.59
N ASP A 116 12.12 -11.68 15.19
CA ASP A 116 11.35 -11.80 16.41
C ASP A 116 11.96 -10.82 17.43
N ILE A 117 11.26 -9.70 17.68
CA ILE A 117 11.64 -8.68 18.66
C ILE A 117 11.89 -9.34 20.04
N PHE A 118 11.35 -10.55 20.23
CA PHE A 118 11.50 -11.37 21.43
C PHE A 118 12.53 -12.51 21.31
N GLN A 119 13.13 -12.79 20.15
CA GLN A 119 14.29 -13.70 20.06
C GLN A 119 15.60 -12.93 20.08
N MET A 120 16.00 -12.57 21.30
CA MET A 120 17.41 -12.39 21.63
C MET A 120 18.13 -13.73 21.46
N THR A 121 18.62 -14.02 20.25
CA THR A 121 19.46 -15.19 19.95
C THR A 121 20.89 -15.05 20.46
N ASN A 122 21.23 -13.92 21.07
CA ASN A 122 22.35 -13.84 22.00
C ASN A 122 21.80 -13.89 23.43
N PRO A 123 22.08 -14.93 24.23
CA PRO A 123 22.24 -14.67 25.65
C PRO A 123 23.42 -13.70 25.72
N ASN A 124 23.14 -12.40 25.72
CA ASN A 124 24.16 -11.41 26.03
C ASN A 124 24.69 -11.84 27.39
N GLU A 125 25.91 -12.39 27.42
CA GLU A 125 26.63 -12.55 28.67
C GLU A 125 26.48 -11.22 29.41
N PRO A 126 26.11 -11.24 30.70
CA PRO A 126 25.96 -10.02 31.48
C PRO A 126 27.17 -9.12 31.22
N CYS A 127 26.95 -7.96 30.60
CA CYS A 127 28.02 -7.00 30.31
C CYS A 127 28.33 -6.20 31.58
N LEU A 128 28.60 -6.92 32.68
CA LEU A 128 29.00 -6.34 33.94
C LEU A 128 30.52 -6.14 33.93
N PRO A 129 31.03 -5.07 34.57
CA PRO A 129 32.46 -4.89 34.74
C PRO A 129 33.10 -6.11 35.40
N SER A 130 34.32 -6.46 34.98
CA SER A 130 35.06 -7.60 35.53
C SER A 130 35.10 -7.56 37.06
N GLY A 131 34.84 -8.70 37.71
CA GLY A 131 34.83 -8.83 39.17
C GLY A 131 33.44 -8.67 39.80
N ILE A 132 32.49 -8.06 39.09
CA ILE A 132 31.15 -7.79 39.62
C ILE A 132 30.30 -9.06 39.66
N ASP A 133 30.34 -9.90 38.62
CA ASP A 133 29.63 -11.18 38.61
C ASP A 133 30.08 -12.05 39.80
N GLN A 134 31.40 -12.16 40.02
CA GLN A 134 31.94 -12.95 41.12
C GLN A 134 31.67 -12.34 42.52
N LEU A 135 31.40 -11.03 42.58
CA LEU A 135 31.02 -10.34 43.80
C LEU A 135 29.54 -10.59 44.12
N ILE A 136 28.65 -10.51 43.13
CA ILE A 136 27.23 -10.82 43.25
C ILE A 136 27.04 -12.31 43.62
N GLU A 137 27.75 -13.22 42.94
CA GLU A 137 27.75 -14.65 43.26
C GLU A 137 28.23 -14.95 44.69
N SER A 138 29.04 -14.05 45.26
CA SER A 138 29.47 -14.17 46.66
C SER A 138 28.45 -13.69 47.69
N GLY A 139 27.27 -13.23 47.23
CA GLY A 139 26.21 -12.70 48.08
C GLY A 139 26.46 -11.28 48.58
N LYS A 140 27.41 -10.56 47.96
CA LYS A 140 27.66 -9.15 48.27
C LYS A 140 26.89 -8.26 47.29
N GLU A 141 26.41 -7.14 47.79
CA GLU A 141 25.64 -6.16 47.02
C GLU A 141 26.40 -4.85 46.90
N ILE A 142 26.13 -4.10 45.83
CA ILE A 142 26.63 -2.74 45.62
C ILE A 142 25.42 -1.81 45.70
N ASP A 143 25.42 -0.92 46.69
CA ASP A 143 24.32 0.00 46.93
C ASP A 143 24.58 1.36 46.25
N PHE A 144 23.74 1.69 45.27
CA PHE A 144 23.77 2.98 44.56
C PHE A 144 22.71 3.92 45.11
N ASP A 145 23.10 4.72 46.09
CA ASP A 145 22.26 5.79 46.61
C ASP A 145 22.54 7.12 45.88
N PHE A 146 21.73 7.39 44.85
CA PHE A 146 21.80 8.63 44.05
C PHE A 146 21.34 9.88 44.80
N SER A 147 20.86 9.75 46.03
CA SER A 147 20.55 10.89 46.90
C SER A 147 21.77 11.41 47.66
N LYS A 148 22.90 10.69 47.67
CA LYS A 148 24.16 11.13 48.30
C LYS A 148 24.75 12.36 47.58
N GLU A 149 25.43 13.22 48.35
CA GLU A 149 26.04 14.48 47.88
C GLU A 149 26.89 14.32 46.62
N GLN A 150 27.59 13.18 46.48
CA GLN A 150 28.44 12.86 45.33
C GLN A 150 27.68 12.74 43.99
N TYR A 151 26.36 12.54 44.03
CA TYR A 151 25.50 12.43 42.85
C TYR A 151 24.56 13.63 42.68
N GLN A 152 24.31 14.43 43.73
CA GLN A 152 23.31 15.50 43.70
C GLN A 152 23.60 16.61 42.68
N SER A 153 24.88 16.91 42.44
CA SER A 153 25.32 17.94 41.48
C SER A 153 25.41 17.45 40.02
N LEU A 154 25.23 16.15 39.78
CA LEU A 154 25.40 15.52 38.48
C LEU A 154 24.07 15.40 37.72
N ASN A 155 24.11 15.53 36.39
CA ASN A 155 22.95 15.23 35.55
C ASN A 155 22.73 13.70 35.41
N ALA A 156 21.62 13.27 34.82
CA ALA A 156 21.27 11.85 34.72
C ALA A 156 22.35 10.99 34.03
N HIS A 157 22.95 11.50 32.95
CA HIS A 157 24.01 10.77 32.24
C HIS A 157 25.30 10.69 33.04
N GLU A 158 25.66 11.77 33.73
CA GLU A 158 26.83 11.82 34.63
C GLU A 158 26.66 10.92 35.84
N LYS A 159 25.46 10.81 36.42
CA LYS A 159 25.13 9.85 37.49
C LYS A 159 25.34 8.41 37.04
N ILE A 160 24.85 8.05 35.84
CA ILE A 160 25.03 6.71 35.26
C ILE A 160 26.52 6.42 35.06
N LYS A 161 27.27 7.38 34.51
CA LYS A 161 28.71 7.24 34.28
C LYS A 161 29.49 7.07 35.60
N ALA A 162 29.15 7.84 36.63
CA ALA A 162 29.79 7.76 37.94
C ALA A 162 29.48 6.42 38.64
N ALA A 163 28.23 5.95 38.59
CA ALA A 163 27.86 4.64 39.12
C ALA A 163 28.61 3.50 38.40
N PHE A 164 28.73 3.56 37.06
CA PHE A 164 29.48 2.58 36.31
C PHE A 164 30.98 2.56 36.68
N GLN A 165 31.58 3.73 36.93
CA GLN A 165 32.97 3.82 37.41
C GLN A 165 33.15 3.22 38.81
N GLU A 166 32.18 3.43 39.70
CA GLU A 166 32.15 2.81 41.03
C GLU A 166 32.04 1.28 40.92
N MET A 167 31.21 0.74 40.02
CA MET A 167 31.17 -0.69 39.71
C MET A 167 32.53 -1.21 39.25
N CYS A 168 33.17 -0.56 38.27
CA CYS A 168 34.50 -0.96 37.80
C CYS A 168 35.54 -0.97 38.94
N LYS A 169 35.48 0.01 39.85
CA LYS A 169 36.41 0.09 40.98
C LYS A 169 36.20 -1.08 41.94
N VAL A 170 34.95 -1.31 42.37
CA VAL A 170 34.59 -2.36 43.32
C VAL A 170 34.90 -3.75 42.75
N GLY A 171 34.63 -3.98 41.47
CA GLY A 171 34.96 -5.24 40.78
C GLY A 171 36.46 -5.51 40.76
N ASN A 172 37.26 -4.50 40.42
CA ASN A 172 38.73 -4.62 40.43
C ASN A 172 39.30 -4.85 41.84
N GLU A 173 38.80 -4.15 42.86
CA GLU A 173 39.19 -4.35 44.26
C GLU A 173 38.87 -5.77 44.74
N TYR A 174 37.71 -6.31 44.35
CA TYR A 174 37.32 -7.66 44.68
C TYR A 174 38.26 -8.71 44.06
N ILE A 175 38.60 -8.57 42.78
CA ILE A 175 39.58 -9.44 42.10
C ILE A 175 40.94 -9.39 42.80
N GLN A 176 41.42 -8.20 43.17
CA GLN A 176 42.72 -8.04 43.84
C GLN A 176 42.73 -8.62 45.26
N SER A 177 41.59 -8.60 45.96
CA SER A 177 41.45 -9.12 47.33
C SER A 177 41.37 -10.65 47.43
N LYS A 178 41.13 -11.36 46.32
CA LYS A 178 41.08 -12.83 46.28
C LYS A 178 42.12 -13.37 45.27
N PRO A 179 43.32 -13.80 45.71
CA PRO A 179 44.22 -14.51 44.82
C PRO A 179 43.58 -15.85 44.42
N ILE A 180 43.33 -16.03 43.12
CA ILE A 180 42.78 -17.27 42.55
C ILE A 180 43.75 -18.42 42.91
N PRO A 181 43.31 -19.51 43.57
CA PRO A 181 44.13 -20.71 43.71
C PRO A 181 44.41 -21.26 42.31
N LYS A 182 45.69 -21.38 41.93
CA LYS A 182 46.10 -22.03 40.68
C LYS A 182 45.47 -23.43 40.65
N LEU A 183 44.52 -23.65 39.74
CA LEU A 183 43.95 -24.97 39.48
C LEU A 183 45.12 -25.87 39.05
N GLN A 184 45.46 -26.85 39.88
CA GLN A 184 46.43 -27.88 39.54
C GLN A 184 45.87 -28.66 38.34
N SER A 185 46.57 -28.59 37.21
CA SER A 185 46.34 -29.45 36.07
C SER A 185 46.71 -30.88 36.48
N GLN A 186 45.72 -31.72 36.79
CA GLN A 186 45.92 -33.16 36.91
C GLN A 186 45.63 -33.81 35.55
N ARG A 187 46.63 -34.59 35.12
CA ARG A 187 46.66 -35.44 33.93
C ARG A 187 45.80 -36.68 34.12
#